data_AF-A0A962RX39-F1
#
_entry.id   AF-A0A962RX39-F1
#
_cell.length_a   1.000
_cell.length_b   1.000
_cell.length_c   1.000
_cell.angle_alpha   90.00
_cell.angle_beta   90.00
_cell.angle_gamma   90.00
#
_symmetry.space_group_name_H-M   'P 1'
#
loop_
_entity.id
_entity.type
_entity.pdbx_description
1 polymer ?
#
loop_
_entity_poly.entity_id
_entity_poly.type
_entity_poly.pdbx_seq_one_letter_code
_entity_poly.pdbx_strand_id
1 'polypeptide(L)'
;MLSSLIARCDEAVTDWCLGRSHNIADLRRYARLRIPRPMWGYLDGGADDEVTLARNNSDFANYDLLPRCLVDVGDVDPATTVMGAPVSMPVLLAPTGMSRLFNNAGELAVAAAAAEAGTVYALSTVGTHSIEQVAEACSGTKWFQIYVFRDRGLVSEFIERCRAAKYHALCLTVDLAVAGNRERDLRTGMVFPPKFSLATWLDFALHPLWSLKYLRSEPFQFANVAHKVASGTDPMTSMVGYLAQQFDPSVDWDAAAWMIEQWQGPFAIKGICCVEDAVRAADIGATAVILSNHGGRQLDYAASPISLVAEVKAAVGDRVEVIVDGGIRRGTDVVKALALGARACMVGRPYLYGLGAGGRAGVARALALLRAEIERDMALLGVTRVEQINAEYVRERR
;
A
#
# COMPACT_ATOMS: atom_id res chain seq x y z
N MET A 1 22.75 -5.78 28.01
CA MET A 1 23.90 -6.01 27.09
C MET A 1 23.46 -6.58 25.74
N LEU A 2 22.77 -7.73 25.68
CA LEU A 2 22.36 -8.37 24.42
C LEU A 2 21.41 -7.53 23.54
N SER A 3 20.39 -6.88 24.11
CA SER A 3 19.46 -6.02 23.33
C SER A 3 20.17 -4.83 22.67
N SER A 4 21.15 -4.23 23.37
CA SER A 4 21.98 -3.15 22.82
C SER A 4 22.91 -3.64 21.71
N LEU A 5 23.46 -4.85 21.82
CA LEU A 5 24.25 -5.44 20.75
C LEU A 5 23.41 -5.70 19.50
N ILE A 6 22.22 -6.30 19.64
CA ILE A 6 21.30 -6.54 18.54
C ILE A 6 20.94 -5.23 17.84
N ALA A 7 20.60 -4.19 18.59
CA ALA A 7 20.26 -2.88 18.04
C ALA A 7 21.42 -2.29 17.20
N ARG A 8 22.64 -2.30 17.73
CA ARG A 8 23.83 -1.80 16.99
C ARG A 8 24.13 -2.62 15.73
N CYS A 9 23.97 -3.94 15.79
CA CYS A 9 24.12 -4.78 14.61
C CYS A 9 23.03 -4.49 13.57
N ASP A 10 21.78 -4.35 14.01
CA ASP A 10 20.64 -4.04 13.13
C ASP A 10 20.81 -2.67 12.45
N GLU A 11 21.31 -1.67 13.19
CA GLU A 11 21.66 -0.34 12.69
C GLU A 11 22.80 -0.42 11.66
N ALA A 12 23.92 -1.06 11.99
CA ALA A 12 25.05 -1.19 11.06
C ALA A 12 24.67 -1.93 9.76
N VAL A 13 23.85 -2.99 9.84
CA VAL A 13 23.33 -3.67 8.64
C VAL A 13 22.37 -2.76 7.86
N THR A 14 21.52 -2.00 8.57
CA THR A 14 20.62 -1.03 7.94
C THR A 14 21.40 0.01 7.15
N ASP A 15 22.40 0.65 7.74
CA ASP A 15 23.24 1.64 7.07
C ASP A 15 23.93 1.07 5.85
N TRP A 16 24.45 -0.16 5.96
CA TRP A 16 25.09 -0.86 4.85
C TRP A 16 24.13 -1.14 3.68
N CYS A 17 22.90 -1.59 3.98
CA CYS A 17 21.86 -1.87 2.98
C CYS A 17 21.36 -0.58 2.31
N LEU A 18 21.06 0.45 3.10
CA LEU A 18 20.49 1.70 2.59
C LEU A 18 21.53 2.52 1.81
N GLY A 19 22.79 2.54 2.27
CA GLY A 19 23.89 3.20 1.57
C GLY A 19 24.21 2.62 0.19
N ARG A 20 23.73 1.41 -0.12
CA ARG A 20 23.87 0.73 -1.43
C ARG A 20 22.56 0.64 -2.21
N SER A 21 21.50 1.26 -1.71
CA SER A 21 20.19 1.22 -2.36
C SER A 21 20.00 2.50 -3.18
N HIS A 22 20.06 2.38 -4.50
CA HIS A 22 19.91 3.48 -5.45
C HIS A 22 18.53 3.49 -6.12
N ASN A 23 17.71 2.47 -5.86
CA ASN A 23 16.35 2.36 -6.36
C ASN A 23 15.52 1.37 -5.50
N ILE A 24 14.23 1.24 -5.82
CA ILE A 24 13.30 0.33 -5.13
C ILE A 24 13.69 -1.15 -5.29
N ALA A 25 14.30 -1.55 -6.41
CA ALA A 25 14.72 -2.94 -6.63
C ALA A 25 15.91 -3.33 -5.73
N ASP A 26 16.80 -2.40 -5.41
CA ASP A 26 17.87 -2.62 -4.42
C ASP A 26 17.28 -2.82 -3.02
N LEU A 27 16.31 -1.99 -2.63
CA LEU A 27 15.57 -2.17 -1.37
C LEU A 27 14.88 -3.53 -1.34
N ARG A 28 14.24 -3.95 -2.43
CA ARG A 28 13.63 -5.29 -2.56
C ARG A 28 14.67 -6.39 -2.33
N ARG A 29 15.85 -6.27 -2.94
CA ARG A 29 16.95 -7.23 -2.78
C ARG A 29 17.39 -7.34 -1.33
N TYR A 30 17.61 -6.22 -0.64
CA TYR A 30 18.07 -6.25 0.75
C TYR A 30 16.99 -6.66 1.74
N ALA A 31 15.73 -6.29 1.49
CA ALA A 31 14.59 -6.79 2.25
C ALA A 31 14.50 -8.32 2.18
N ARG A 32 14.69 -8.91 0.99
CA ARG A 32 14.71 -10.37 0.80
C ARG A 32 15.79 -11.08 1.62
N LEU A 33 16.93 -10.43 1.86
CA LEU A 33 18.02 -11.00 2.67
C LEU A 33 17.77 -10.89 4.18
N ARG A 34 16.86 -10.01 4.60
CA ARG A 34 16.58 -9.75 6.02
C ARG A 34 15.28 -10.39 6.51
N ILE A 35 14.32 -10.59 5.60
CA ILE A 35 13.01 -11.16 5.92
C ILE A 35 13.05 -12.68 5.69
N PRO A 36 12.68 -13.50 6.68
CA PRO A 36 12.58 -14.95 6.48
C PRO A 36 11.57 -15.31 5.40
N ARG A 37 11.83 -16.43 4.73
CA ARG A 37 11.16 -16.89 3.51
C ARG A 37 9.62 -16.92 3.60
N PRO A 38 8.96 -17.34 4.70
CA PRO A 38 7.50 -17.30 4.78
C PRO A 38 6.94 -15.88 4.68
N MET A 39 7.50 -14.94 5.44
CA MET A 39 7.07 -13.54 5.40
C MET A 39 7.48 -12.87 4.08
N TRP A 40 8.60 -13.26 3.49
CA TRP A 40 8.97 -12.81 2.14
C TRP A 40 7.97 -13.31 1.08
N GLY A 41 7.55 -14.57 1.16
CA GLY A 41 6.51 -15.15 0.30
C GLY A 41 5.20 -14.38 0.40
N TYR A 42 4.78 -14.07 1.63
CA TYR A 42 3.58 -13.28 1.89
C TYR A 42 3.67 -11.85 1.32
N LEU A 43 4.83 -11.19 1.45
CA LEU A 43 5.07 -9.84 0.95
C LEU A 43 5.12 -9.77 -0.58
N ASP A 44 5.95 -10.62 -1.17
CA ASP A 44 6.39 -10.50 -2.57
C ASP A 44 5.52 -11.32 -3.53
N GLY A 45 4.79 -12.31 -3.02
CA GLY A 45 3.93 -13.20 -3.81
C GLY A 45 2.64 -12.57 -4.33
N GLY A 46 2.11 -13.17 -5.39
CA GLY A 46 0.82 -12.92 -6.02
C GLY A 46 -0.10 -14.15 -5.96
N ALA A 47 -1.21 -14.07 -6.69
CA ALA A 47 -2.14 -15.19 -6.88
C ALA A 47 -1.69 -16.09 -8.04
N ASP A 48 -1.97 -17.39 -7.90
CA ASP A 48 -1.85 -18.41 -8.94
C ASP A 48 -0.49 -18.36 -9.69
N ASP A 49 -0.51 -18.16 -11.01
CA ASP A 49 0.67 -18.14 -11.88
C ASP A 49 1.44 -16.79 -11.83
N GLU A 50 0.96 -15.84 -11.02
CA GLU A 50 1.52 -14.51 -10.83
C GLU A 50 1.63 -13.67 -12.12
N VAL A 51 0.75 -13.95 -13.10
CA VAL A 51 0.75 -13.25 -14.40
C VAL A 51 0.41 -11.78 -14.23
N THR A 52 -0.64 -11.45 -13.50
CA THR A 52 -1.06 -10.08 -13.19
C THR A 52 -0.02 -9.36 -12.32
N LEU A 53 0.65 -10.08 -11.40
CA LEU A 53 1.75 -9.51 -10.63
C LEU A 53 2.91 -9.05 -11.54
N ALA A 54 3.27 -9.85 -12.54
CA ALA A 54 4.27 -9.49 -13.53
C ALA A 54 3.78 -8.33 -14.42
N ARG A 55 2.58 -8.45 -14.99
CA ARG A 55 1.95 -7.44 -15.87
C ARG A 55 1.86 -6.06 -15.25
N ASN A 56 1.50 -6.00 -13.97
CA ASN A 56 1.47 -4.75 -13.22
C ASN A 56 2.76 -3.93 -13.36
N ASN A 57 3.93 -4.57 -13.41
CA ASN A 57 5.19 -3.84 -13.62
C ASN A 57 5.52 -3.67 -15.11
N SER A 58 5.29 -4.69 -15.95
CA SER A 58 5.70 -4.64 -17.35
C SER A 58 4.88 -3.68 -18.20
N ASP A 59 3.59 -3.49 -17.88
CA ASP A 59 2.68 -2.73 -18.74
C ASP A 59 2.99 -1.22 -18.75
N PHE A 60 3.70 -0.71 -17.74
CA PHE A 60 4.27 0.64 -17.78
C PHE A 60 5.23 0.84 -18.97
N ALA A 61 5.86 -0.21 -19.50
CA ALA A 61 6.73 -0.15 -20.66
C ALA A 61 5.99 0.06 -21.98
N ASN A 62 4.66 -0.09 -22.00
CA ASN A 62 3.83 0.20 -23.16
C ASN A 62 3.62 1.70 -23.36
N TYR A 63 4.06 2.54 -22.42
CA TYR A 63 3.89 3.99 -22.49
C TYR A 63 5.25 4.69 -22.62
N ASP A 64 5.47 5.36 -23.75
CA ASP A 64 6.60 6.25 -23.98
C ASP A 64 6.32 7.63 -23.38
N LEU A 65 7.29 8.22 -22.69
CA LEU A 65 7.24 9.64 -22.30
C LEU A 65 7.75 10.51 -23.46
N LEU A 66 7.14 11.68 -23.64
CA LEU A 66 7.44 12.61 -24.73
C LEU A 66 7.96 13.96 -24.17
N PRO A 67 9.29 14.09 -23.95
CA PRO A 67 9.89 15.32 -23.42
C PRO A 67 9.69 16.55 -24.29
N ARG A 68 9.58 17.71 -23.65
CA ARG A 68 9.64 19.03 -24.30
C ARG A 68 11.02 19.64 -24.05
N CYS A 69 11.72 19.97 -25.14
CA CYS A 69 13.05 20.54 -25.09
C CYS A 69 13.00 22.07 -24.90
N LEU A 70 14.08 22.65 -24.35
CA LEU A 70 14.26 24.10 -24.18
C LEU A 70 13.18 24.76 -23.28
N VAL A 71 12.69 24.03 -22.28
CA VAL A 71 11.81 24.55 -21.23
C VAL A 71 12.64 24.86 -19.98
N ASP A 72 12.37 25.99 -19.32
CA ASP A 72 13.00 26.31 -18.04
C ASP A 72 12.45 25.38 -16.93
N VAL A 73 13.36 24.61 -16.34
CA VAL A 73 13.08 23.66 -15.25
C VAL A 73 13.93 23.96 -14.01
N GLY A 74 14.32 25.22 -13.82
CA GLY A 74 15.14 25.65 -12.67
C GLY A 74 14.46 25.50 -11.30
N ASP A 75 13.12 25.39 -11.26
CA ASP A 75 12.32 25.20 -10.05
C ASP A 75 11.22 24.15 -10.28
N VAL A 76 11.51 22.89 -9.94
CA VAL A 76 10.56 21.77 -10.05
C VAL A 76 9.95 21.48 -8.68
N ASP A 77 8.63 21.46 -8.62
CA ASP A 77 7.86 21.12 -7.43
C ASP A 77 6.83 20.02 -7.77
N PRO A 78 6.98 18.81 -7.22
CA PRO A 78 6.04 17.72 -7.43
C PRO A 78 4.82 17.77 -6.52
N ALA A 79 4.70 18.77 -5.63
CA ALA A 79 3.59 18.85 -4.69
C ALA A 79 2.22 18.96 -5.40
N THR A 80 1.20 18.41 -4.75
CA THR A 80 -0.18 18.51 -5.23
C THR A 80 -1.17 18.26 -4.09
N THR A 81 -2.45 18.07 -4.42
CA THR A 81 -3.51 17.77 -3.46
C THR A 81 -4.20 16.47 -3.83
N VAL A 82 -4.49 15.58 -2.88
CA VAL A 82 -5.26 14.36 -3.14
C VAL A 82 -6.41 14.27 -2.17
N MET A 83 -7.63 14.12 -2.68
CA MET A 83 -8.87 14.10 -1.91
C MET A 83 -8.97 15.29 -0.94
N GLY A 84 -8.50 16.47 -1.38
CA GLY A 84 -8.50 17.70 -0.60
C GLY A 84 -7.34 17.87 0.40
N ALA A 85 -6.43 16.90 0.54
CA ALA A 85 -5.26 17.02 1.42
C ALA A 85 -3.97 17.31 0.62
N PRO A 86 -3.12 18.26 1.05
CA PRO A 86 -1.84 18.50 0.39
C PRO A 86 -0.88 17.33 0.58
N VAL A 87 -0.12 17.03 -0.47
CA VAL A 87 0.96 16.04 -0.47
C VAL A 87 2.19 16.64 -1.15
N SER A 88 3.38 16.33 -0.64
CA SER A 88 4.65 16.83 -1.17
C SER A 88 5.05 16.21 -2.51
N MET A 89 4.43 15.09 -2.88
CA MET A 89 4.60 14.39 -4.14
C MET A 89 3.37 13.50 -4.40
N PRO A 90 3.07 13.11 -5.65
CA PRO A 90 1.87 12.35 -6.00
C PRO A 90 2.05 10.84 -5.74
N VAL A 91 2.64 10.48 -4.60
CA VAL A 91 2.88 9.10 -4.16
C VAL A 91 2.40 8.91 -2.73
N LEU A 92 1.39 8.07 -2.54
CA LEU A 92 0.80 7.71 -1.25
C LEU A 92 1.24 6.31 -0.81
N LEU A 93 1.18 6.02 0.49
CA LEU A 93 1.45 4.67 1.00
C LEU A 93 0.14 3.87 1.10
N ALA A 94 0.03 2.84 0.26
CA ALA A 94 -1.12 1.95 0.15
C ALA A 94 -1.35 1.14 1.44
N PRO A 95 -2.61 0.76 1.74
CA PRO A 95 -2.91 -0.08 2.89
C PRO A 95 -2.36 -1.49 2.69
N THR A 96 -1.52 -1.94 3.63
CA THR A 96 -1.01 -3.31 3.67
C THR A 96 -1.15 -3.89 5.07
N GLY A 97 -1.70 -5.11 5.14
CA GLY A 97 -1.87 -5.82 6.40
C GLY A 97 -0.55 -6.32 7.00
N MET A 98 -0.51 -6.38 8.33
CA MET A 98 0.54 -7.07 9.09
C MET A 98 1.97 -6.59 8.81
N SER A 99 2.20 -5.27 8.79
CA SER A 99 3.52 -4.71 8.45
C SER A 99 4.62 -5.15 9.42
N ARG A 100 4.26 -5.48 10.67
CA ARG A 100 5.19 -6.02 11.66
C ARG A 100 5.84 -7.37 11.27
N LEU A 101 5.28 -8.10 10.29
CA LEU A 101 5.90 -9.31 9.73
C LEU A 101 7.23 -9.02 9.02
N PHE A 102 7.38 -7.82 8.48
CA PHE A 102 8.56 -7.45 7.68
C PHE A 102 9.61 -6.72 8.51
N ASN A 103 9.16 -6.00 9.54
CA ASN A 103 10.01 -5.34 10.53
C ASN A 103 9.18 -5.02 11.78
N ASN A 104 9.72 -5.27 12.97
CA ASN A 104 9.01 -5.08 14.24
C ASN A 104 8.40 -3.68 14.46
N ALA A 105 8.97 -2.64 13.83
CA ALA A 105 8.45 -1.27 13.94
C ALA A 105 7.12 -1.06 13.18
N GLY A 106 6.83 -1.91 12.18
CA GLY A 106 5.53 -2.01 11.53
C GLY A 106 4.92 -0.71 11.04
N GLU A 107 3.60 -0.59 11.23
CA GLU A 107 2.78 0.53 10.75
C GLU A 107 3.19 1.87 11.38
N LEU A 108 3.62 1.90 12.65
CA LEU A 108 4.02 3.16 13.30
C LEU A 108 5.24 3.80 12.61
N ALA A 109 6.22 2.98 12.24
CA ALA A 109 7.38 3.46 11.48
C ALA A 109 7.00 3.97 10.09
N VAL A 110 6.06 3.30 9.41
CA VAL A 110 5.56 3.69 8.09
C VAL A 110 4.81 5.01 8.19
N ALA A 111 3.92 5.14 9.17
CA ALA A 111 3.10 6.32 9.38
C ALA A 111 3.95 7.56 9.72
N ALA A 112 4.95 7.39 10.59
CA ALA A 112 5.90 8.47 10.92
C ALA A 112 6.74 8.90 9.70
N ALA A 113 7.20 7.95 8.87
CA ALA A 113 7.96 8.26 7.66
C ALA A 113 7.09 8.95 6.59
N ALA A 114 5.82 8.56 6.44
CA ALA A 114 4.89 9.25 5.56
C ALA A 114 4.66 10.70 5.99
N ALA A 115 4.45 10.94 7.30
CA ALA A 115 4.30 12.29 7.85
C ALA A 115 5.54 13.16 7.59
N GLU A 116 6.73 12.63 7.83
CA GLU A 116 8.00 13.32 7.58
C GLU A 116 8.22 13.64 6.10
N ALA A 117 7.85 12.71 5.21
CA ALA A 117 7.90 12.95 3.78
C ALA A 117 6.80 13.90 3.28
N GLY A 118 5.80 14.23 4.10
CA GLY A 118 4.66 15.06 3.70
C GLY A 118 3.68 14.33 2.76
N THR A 119 3.47 13.03 2.93
CA THR A 119 2.50 12.24 2.16
C THR A 119 1.52 11.46 3.06
N VAL A 120 0.53 10.84 2.44
CA VAL A 120 -0.52 10.06 3.11
C VAL A 120 -0.05 8.65 3.43
N TYR A 121 -0.39 8.18 4.63
CA TYR A 121 -0.42 6.75 4.95
C TYR A 121 -1.85 6.24 5.10
N ALA A 122 -2.19 5.21 4.33
CA ALA A 122 -3.44 4.47 4.49
C ALA A 122 -3.23 3.25 5.39
N LEU A 123 -3.83 3.25 6.58
CA LEU A 123 -3.78 2.13 7.51
C LEU A 123 -4.75 1.01 7.06
N SER A 124 -4.30 -0.24 7.04
CA SER A 124 -5.19 -1.38 6.79
C SER A 124 -6.04 -1.73 8.02
N THR A 125 -7.27 -2.18 7.80
CA THR A 125 -8.11 -2.77 8.86
C THR A 125 -7.39 -3.90 9.60
N VAL A 126 -6.64 -4.73 8.87
CA VAL A 126 -5.87 -5.87 9.39
C VAL A 126 -4.42 -5.47 9.75
N GLY A 127 -4.25 -4.23 10.21
CA GLY A 127 -2.99 -3.71 10.74
C GLY A 127 -2.63 -4.29 12.11
N THR A 128 -1.33 -4.30 12.42
CA THR A 128 -0.83 -4.79 13.71
C THR A 128 -0.74 -3.73 14.82
N HIS A 129 -1.16 -2.50 14.51
CA HIS A 129 -1.37 -1.39 15.44
C HIS A 129 -2.77 -0.80 15.23
N SER A 130 -3.35 -0.23 16.27
CA SER A 130 -4.71 0.29 16.21
C SER A 130 -4.79 1.61 15.45
N ILE A 131 -6.01 1.98 15.03
CA ILE A 131 -6.35 3.31 14.49
C ILE A 131 -5.75 4.42 15.36
N GLU A 132 -5.90 4.33 16.68
CA GLU A 132 -5.47 5.34 17.63
C GLU A 132 -3.94 5.42 17.74
N GLN A 133 -3.27 4.26 17.83
CA GLN A 133 -1.79 4.21 17.91
C GLN A 133 -1.13 4.79 16.66
N VAL A 134 -1.70 4.50 15.48
CA VAL A 134 -1.20 5.04 14.21
C VAL A 134 -1.49 6.54 14.11
N ALA A 135 -2.63 7.01 14.63
CA ALA A 135 -2.93 8.43 14.70
C ALA A 135 -1.97 9.21 15.59
N GLU A 136 -1.57 8.63 16.73
CA GLU A 136 -0.58 9.21 17.63
C GLU A 136 0.82 9.27 16.99
N ALA A 137 1.22 8.22 16.27
CA ALA A 137 2.52 8.14 15.62
C ALA A 137 2.67 8.98 14.34
N CYS A 138 1.56 9.44 13.75
CA CYS A 138 1.57 10.18 12.48
C CYS A 138 0.89 11.54 12.63
N SER A 139 1.72 12.59 12.59
CA SER A 139 1.28 13.98 12.57
C SER A 139 0.73 14.44 11.22
N GLY A 140 0.89 13.64 10.16
CA GLY A 140 0.43 13.94 8.81
C GLY A 140 -0.98 13.42 8.49
N THR A 141 -1.35 13.51 7.21
CA THR A 141 -2.62 13.01 6.67
C THR A 141 -2.68 11.49 6.72
N LYS A 142 -3.77 10.95 7.26
CA LYS A 142 -3.98 9.51 7.42
C LYS A 142 -5.30 9.09 6.78
N TRP A 143 -5.27 7.98 6.06
CA TRP A 143 -6.48 7.32 5.56
C TRP A 143 -6.66 5.99 6.28
N PHE A 144 -7.89 5.51 6.37
CA PHE A 144 -8.18 4.18 6.91
C PHE A 144 -8.83 3.34 5.83
N GLN A 145 -8.20 2.22 5.51
CA GLN A 145 -8.76 1.22 4.62
C GLN A 145 -9.69 0.32 5.42
N ILE A 146 -10.92 0.19 4.93
CA ILE A 146 -11.99 -0.61 5.51
C ILE A 146 -12.47 -1.67 4.51
N TYR A 147 -12.95 -2.79 5.04
CA TYR A 147 -13.68 -3.81 4.28
C TYR A 147 -15.16 -3.71 4.62
N VAL A 148 -16.03 -4.15 3.72
CA VAL A 148 -17.42 -4.35 4.13
C VAL A 148 -17.49 -5.63 4.95
N PHE A 149 -17.90 -5.47 6.22
CA PHE A 149 -18.14 -6.57 7.12
C PHE A 149 -19.64 -6.83 7.25
N ARG A 150 -20.00 -8.09 7.53
CA ARG A 150 -21.38 -8.48 7.86
C ARG A 150 -21.94 -7.66 9.02
N ASP A 151 -21.11 -7.42 10.03
CA ASP A 151 -21.45 -6.59 11.17
C ASP A 151 -21.33 -5.09 10.83
N ARG A 152 -22.46 -4.47 10.47
CA ARG A 152 -22.54 -3.01 10.26
C ARG A 152 -22.21 -2.21 11.53
N GLY A 153 -22.38 -2.80 12.72
CA GLY A 153 -21.97 -2.19 13.99
C GLY A 153 -20.45 -2.06 14.08
N LEU A 154 -19.70 -3.06 13.65
CA LEU A 154 -18.24 -3.00 13.56
C LEU A 154 -17.77 -1.93 12.56
N VAL A 155 -18.44 -1.82 11.40
CA VAL A 155 -18.15 -0.76 10.42
C VAL A 155 -18.39 0.63 11.03
N SER A 156 -19.51 0.82 11.73
CA SER A 156 -19.85 2.07 12.41
C SER A 156 -18.82 2.42 13.49
N GLU A 157 -18.39 1.43 14.28
CA GLU A 157 -17.33 1.58 15.28
C GLU A 157 -16.01 2.07 14.65
N PHE A 158 -15.58 1.46 13.53
CA PHE A 158 -14.38 1.92 12.84
C PHE A 158 -14.50 3.35 12.31
N ILE A 159 -15.66 3.71 11.77
CA ILE A 159 -15.95 5.07 11.31
C ILE A 159 -15.83 6.06 12.48
N GLU A 160 -16.43 5.77 13.63
CA GLU A 160 -16.37 6.62 14.82
C GLU A 160 -14.95 6.77 15.36
N ARG A 161 -14.20 5.67 15.46
CA ARG A 161 -12.80 5.66 15.89
C ARG A 161 -11.91 6.47 14.94
N CYS A 162 -12.08 6.31 13.63
CA CYS A 162 -11.37 7.09 12.63
C CYS A 162 -11.68 8.60 12.74
N ARG A 163 -12.94 8.96 12.95
CA ARG A 163 -13.37 10.35 13.14
C ARG A 163 -12.74 10.96 14.41
N ALA A 164 -12.80 10.24 15.53
CA ALA A 164 -12.19 10.66 16.79
C ALA A 164 -10.68 10.81 16.68
N ALA A 165 -10.02 9.90 15.95
CA ALA A 165 -8.59 9.91 15.68
C ALA A 165 -8.18 10.83 14.51
N LYS A 166 -9.11 11.62 13.95
CA LYS A 166 -8.87 12.62 12.89
C LYS A 166 -8.25 12.03 11.63
N TYR A 167 -8.72 10.86 11.20
CA TYR A 167 -8.45 10.35 9.86
C TYR A 167 -9.14 11.23 8.82
N HIS A 168 -8.45 11.51 7.72
CA HIS A 168 -8.93 12.42 6.67
C HIS A 168 -9.89 11.73 5.71
N ALA A 169 -9.63 10.46 5.37
CA ALA A 169 -10.42 9.72 4.40
C ALA A 169 -10.59 8.25 4.78
N LEU A 170 -11.64 7.63 4.22
CA LEU A 170 -11.80 6.19 4.20
C LEU A 170 -11.53 5.62 2.80
N CYS A 171 -11.01 4.40 2.76
CA CYS A 171 -10.81 3.65 1.52
C CYS A 171 -11.50 2.30 1.63
N LEU A 172 -12.64 2.15 0.98
CA LEU A 172 -13.35 0.88 0.96
C LEU A 172 -12.71 -0.08 -0.05
N THR A 173 -12.25 -1.24 0.40
CA THR A 173 -11.69 -2.28 -0.49
C THR A 173 -12.76 -3.28 -0.90
N VAL A 174 -12.98 -3.44 -2.21
CA VAL A 174 -14.06 -4.27 -2.79
C VAL A 174 -13.56 -5.53 -3.53
N ASP A 175 -12.24 -5.67 -3.72
CA ASP A 175 -11.62 -6.77 -4.50
C ASP A 175 -11.26 -8.03 -3.67
N LEU A 176 -11.86 -8.18 -2.48
CA LEU A 176 -11.54 -9.24 -1.51
C LEU A 176 -12.76 -10.03 -1.00
N ALA A 177 -13.79 -10.19 -1.83
CA ALA A 177 -14.97 -11.00 -1.49
C ALA A 177 -14.58 -12.47 -1.15
N VAL A 178 -13.57 -12.99 -1.83
CA VAL A 178 -12.90 -14.26 -1.53
C VAL A 178 -11.39 -14.03 -1.56
N ALA A 179 -10.64 -14.75 -0.72
CA ALA A 179 -9.18 -14.65 -0.72
C ALA A 179 -8.57 -15.27 -2.00
N GLY A 180 -7.61 -14.57 -2.61
CA GLY A 180 -6.84 -15.12 -3.73
C GLY A 180 -5.97 -16.32 -3.33
N ASN A 181 -5.71 -17.20 -4.30
CA ASN A 181 -4.89 -18.39 -4.10
C ASN A 181 -3.38 -18.08 -4.17
N ARG A 182 -2.78 -17.77 -3.01
CA ARG A 182 -1.36 -17.42 -2.91
C ARG A 182 -0.50 -18.65 -2.65
N GLU A 183 -0.05 -19.32 -3.71
CA GLU A 183 0.68 -20.59 -3.60
C GLU A 183 2.01 -20.49 -2.83
N ARG A 184 2.70 -19.34 -2.87
CA ARG A 184 3.93 -19.14 -2.09
C ARG A 184 3.68 -19.29 -0.58
N ASP A 185 2.50 -18.90 -0.11
CA ASP A 185 2.11 -19.01 1.30
C ASP A 185 1.82 -20.47 1.66
N LEU A 186 1.14 -21.22 0.78
CA LEU A 186 0.90 -22.66 0.93
C LEU A 186 2.21 -23.45 1.03
N ARG A 187 3.21 -23.10 0.23
CA ARG A 187 4.54 -23.76 0.20
C ARG A 187 5.40 -23.44 1.42
N THR A 188 5.23 -22.27 2.02
CA THR A 188 6.04 -21.80 3.15
C THR A 188 5.36 -21.98 4.50
N GLY A 189 4.09 -22.39 4.51
CA GLY A 189 3.31 -22.56 5.73
C GLY A 189 2.81 -21.25 6.33
N MET A 190 2.90 -20.13 5.59
CA MET A 190 2.35 -18.83 5.98
C MET A 190 0.83 -18.77 5.72
N VAL A 191 0.14 -19.79 6.20
CA VAL A 191 -1.32 -19.93 6.18
C VAL A 191 -1.88 -19.66 7.58
N PHE A 192 -3.21 -19.68 7.74
CA PHE A 192 -3.82 -19.53 9.04
C PHE A 192 -4.67 -20.76 9.40
N PRO A 193 -4.38 -21.44 10.53
CA PRO A 193 -3.24 -21.23 11.44
C PRO A 193 -1.88 -21.55 10.77
N PRO A 194 -0.76 -20.89 11.15
CA PRO A 194 0.56 -21.13 10.55
C PRO A 194 1.04 -22.57 10.69
N LYS A 195 1.65 -23.10 9.63
CA LYS A 195 2.13 -24.50 9.56
C LYS A 195 3.58 -24.55 9.11
N PHE A 196 4.50 -24.19 10.00
CA PHE A 196 5.92 -24.12 9.70
C PHE A 196 6.60 -25.49 9.72
N SER A 197 7.33 -25.80 8.65
CA SER A 197 8.14 -27.01 8.51
C SER A 197 9.53 -26.85 9.16
N LEU A 198 10.30 -27.93 9.28
CA LEU A 198 11.70 -27.87 9.72
C LEU A 198 12.54 -26.91 8.85
N ALA A 199 12.30 -26.87 7.54
CA ALA A 199 12.95 -25.93 6.63
C ALA A 199 12.63 -24.47 7.00
N THR A 200 11.42 -24.20 7.47
CA THR A 200 11.00 -22.86 7.91
C THR A 200 11.69 -22.46 9.21
N TRP A 201 11.81 -23.38 10.17
CA TRP A 201 12.56 -23.14 11.40
C TRP A 201 14.05 -22.87 11.16
N LEU A 202 14.66 -23.62 10.24
CA LEU A 202 16.03 -23.35 9.79
C LEU A 202 16.14 -21.96 9.14
N ASP A 203 15.16 -21.58 8.33
CA ASP A 203 15.12 -20.26 7.70
C ASP A 203 15.04 -19.13 8.76
N PHE A 204 14.23 -19.28 9.81
CA PHE A 204 14.26 -18.32 10.93
C PHE A 204 15.62 -18.24 11.62
N ALA A 205 16.31 -19.37 11.81
CA ALA A 205 17.65 -19.39 12.40
C ALA A 205 18.69 -18.69 11.52
N LEU A 206 18.55 -18.77 10.18
CA LEU A 206 19.40 -18.07 9.21
C LEU A 206 19.11 -16.56 9.10
N HIS A 207 18.04 -16.07 9.71
CA HIS A 207 17.70 -14.65 9.79
C HIS A 207 17.75 -14.15 11.26
N PRO A 208 18.92 -14.17 11.91
CA PRO A 208 19.04 -13.98 13.36
C PRO A 208 18.58 -12.59 13.83
N LEU A 209 18.86 -11.52 13.07
CA LEU A 209 18.42 -10.17 13.44
C LEU A 209 16.90 -10.05 13.44
N TRP A 210 16.23 -10.60 12.42
CA TRP A 210 14.78 -10.62 12.36
C TRP A 210 14.20 -11.46 13.50
N SER A 211 14.69 -12.69 13.69
CA SER A 211 14.18 -13.63 14.69
C SER A 211 14.39 -13.14 16.12
N LEU A 212 15.56 -12.58 16.44
CA LEU A 212 15.85 -12.04 17.78
C LEU A 212 15.04 -10.78 18.09
N LYS A 213 14.73 -9.95 17.09
CA LYS A 213 13.83 -8.81 17.24
C LYS A 213 12.40 -9.26 17.43
N TYR A 214 11.96 -10.27 16.66
CA TYR A 214 10.62 -10.84 16.79
C TYR A 214 10.38 -11.40 18.20
N LEU A 215 11.29 -12.24 18.70
CA LEU A 215 11.20 -12.85 20.04
C LEU A 215 11.20 -11.83 21.19
N ARG A 216 11.63 -10.59 20.94
CA ARG A 216 11.66 -9.49 21.91
C ARG A 216 10.52 -8.50 21.74
N SER A 217 9.74 -8.63 20.68
CA SER A 217 8.62 -7.75 20.40
C SER A 217 7.35 -8.30 21.03
N GLU A 218 6.37 -7.43 21.24
CA GLU A 218 5.05 -7.85 21.69
C GLU A 218 4.44 -8.89 20.73
N PRO A 219 3.57 -9.78 21.19
CA PRO A 219 2.87 -10.70 20.30
C PRO A 219 2.17 -9.98 19.15
N PHE A 220 2.03 -10.66 18.02
CA PHE A 220 1.18 -10.17 16.94
C PHE A 220 -0.27 -10.15 17.39
N GLN A 221 -0.99 -9.11 16.97
CA GLN A 221 -2.44 -9.00 17.09
C GLN A 221 -2.97 -8.11 15.96
N PHE A 222 -4.21 -8.33 15.51
CA PHE A 222 -4.96 -7.42 14.66
C PHE A 222 -5.62 -6.41 15.60
N ALA A 223 -4.87 -5.35 15.91
CA ALA A 223 -5.17 -4.44 16.99
C ALA A 223 -6.57 -3.79 16.90
N ASN A 224 -7.12 -3.66 15.68
CA ASN A 224 -8.44 -3.06 15.47
C ASN A 224 -9.59 -3.96 15.92
N VAL A 225 -9.42 -5.29 15.88
CA VAL A 225 -10.47 -6.28 16.22
C VAL A 225 -10.13 -7.11 17.47
N ALA A 226 -8.97 -6.90 18.08
CA ALA A 226 -8.50 -7.68 19.23
C ALA A 226 -9.52 -7.71 20.39
N HIS A 227 -10.29 -6.63 20.59
CA HIS A 227 -11.29 -6.52 21.64
C HIS A 227 -12.60 -7.30 21.35
N LYS A 228 -12.84 -7.76 20.12
CA LYS A 228 -14.02 -8.57 19.74
C LYS A 228 -13.82 -10.07 19.94
N VAL A 229 -12.58 -10.50 20.18
CA VAL A 229 -12.25 -11.92 20.35
C VAL A 229 -12.21 -12.24 21.84
N ALA A 230 -13.07 -13.15 22.28
CA ALA A 230 -13.09 -13.60 23.68
C ALA A 230 -11.75 -14.22 24.08
N SER A 231 -11.29 -13.96 25.31
CA SER A 231 -10.07 -14.54 25.86
C SER A 231 -10.20 -16.07 25.96
N GLY A 232 -9.57 -16.80 25.03
CA GLY A 232 -9.59 -18.26 24.87
C GLY A 232 -8.44 -18.74 23.99
N THR A 233 -8.45 -20.01 23.52
CA THR A 233 -7.39 -20.66 22.70
C THR A 233 -6.73 -19.77 21.64
N ASP A 234 -5.44 -20.01 21.37
CA ASP A 234 -4.52 -19.28 20.47
C ASP A 234 -5.11 -17.98 19.87
N PRO A 235 -4.86 -16.82 20.51
CA PRO A 235 -5.46 -15.53 20.16
C PRO A 235 -5.32 -15.16 18.67
N MET A 236 -4.23 -15.54 18.01
CA MET A 236 -4.01 -15.26 16.59
C MET A 236 -4.96 -16.07 15.70
N THR A 237 -5.10 -17.36 15.96
CA THR A 237 -5.99 -18.25 15.21
C THR A 237 -7.45 -17.81 15.36
N SER A 238 -7.87 -17.47 16.59
CA SER A 238 -9.23 -17.02 16.89
C SER A 238 -9.59 -15.71 16.17
N MET A 239 -8.64 -14.78 16.10
CA MET A 239 -8.83 -13.48 15.49
C MET A 239 -8.83 -13.51 13.95
N VAL A 240 -8.01 -14.39 13.34
CA VAL A 240 -8.10 -14.67 11.91
C VAL A 240 -9.44 -15.33 11.57
N GLY A 241 -9.87 -16.29 12.38
CA GLY A 241 -11.17 -16.94 12.24
C GLY A 241 -12.32 -15.94 12.32
N TYR A 242 -12.28 -15.01 13.27
CA TYR A 242 -13.26 -13.92 13.40
C TYR A 242 -13.31 -13.06 12.13
N LEU A 243 -12.16 -12.55 11.66
CA LEU A 243 -12.12 -11.73 10.44
C LEU A 243 -12.65 -12.50 9.21
N ALA A 244 -12.28 -13.78 9.07
CA ALA A 244 -12.76 -14.62 7.97
C ALA A 244 -14.30 -14.74 7.96
N GLN A 245 -14.94 -14.79 9.14
CA GLN A 245 -16.40 -14.83 9.27
C GLN A 245 -17.07 -13.48 8.98
N GLN A 246 -16.34 -12.38 9.14
CA GLN A 246 -16.87 -11.04 8.92
C GLN A 246 -16.88 -10.64 7.44
N PHE A 247 -16.01 -11.21 6.60
CA PHE A 247 -16.05 -10.94 5.16
C PHE A 247 -17.39 -11.38 4.58
N ASP A 248 -18.09 -10.41 3.98
CA ASP A 248 -19.38 -10.65 3.38
C ASP A 248 -19.24 -10.75 1.85
N PRO A 249 -19.50 -11.92 1.23
CA PRO A 249 -19.50 -12.03 -0.22
C PRO A 249 -20.76 -11.44 -0.88
N SER A 250 -21.82 -11.11 -0.10
CA SER A 250 -23.05 -10.48 -0.64
C SER A 250 -23.01 -8.95 -0.70
N VAL A 251 -21.83 -8.35 -0.58
CA VAL A 251 -21.66 -6.90 -0.58
C VAL A 251 -22.02 -6.32 -1.94
N ASP A 252 -22.81 -5.27 -1.92
CA ASP A 252 -23.29 -4.56 -3.10
C ASP A 252 -22.99 -3.05 -3.00
N TRP A 253 -23.41 -2.33 -4.04
CA TRP A 253 -23.25 -0.89 -4.14
C TRP A 253 -24.05 -0.10 -3.09
N ASP A 254 -25.13 -0.67 -2.55
CA ASP A 254 -25.94 -0.02 -1.51
C ASP A 254 -25.19 0.00 -0.18
N ALA A 255 -24.42 -1.04 0.12
CA ALA A 255 -23.51 -1.04 1.26
C ALA A 255 -22.43 0.06 1.15
N ALA A 256 -21.85 0.24 -0.05
CA ALA A 256 -20.88 1.29 -0.29
C ALA A 256 -21.49 2.70 -0.15
N ALA A 257 -22.69 2.92 -0.72
CA ALA A 257 -23.43 4.18 -0.59
C ALA A 257 -23.74 4.51 0.88
N TRP A 258 -24.20 3.52 1.65
CA TRP A 258 -24.43 3.69 3.08
C TRP A 258 -23.15 4.09 3.83
N MET A 259 -21.99 3.49 3.53
CA MET A 259 -20.72 3.85 4.17
C MET A 259 -20.26 5.27 3.84
N ILE A 260 -20.49 5.73 2.60
CA ILE A 260 -20.23 7.12 2.20
C ILE A 260 -21.09 8.07 3.04
N GLU A 261 -22.39 7.78 3.17
CA GLU A 261 -23.31 8.57 3.99
C GLU A 261 -22.95 8.58 5.49
N GLN A 262 -22.46 7.47 6.04
CA GLN A 262 -22.03 7.39 7.44
C GLN A 262 -20.73 8.16 7.70
N TRP A 263 -19.80 8.16 6.73
CA TRP A 263 -18.51 8.84 6.88
C TRP A 263 -18.63 10.36 6.78
N GLN A 264 -19.36 10.86 5.77
CA GLN A 264 -19.54 12.29 5.47
C GLN A 264 -18.21 13.05 5.25
N GLY A 265 -17.26 12.40 4.58
CA GLY A 265 -15.97 12.99 4.26
C GLY A 265 -15.37 12.37 3.00
N PRO A 266 -14.11 12.69 2.68
CA PRO A 266 -13.41 12.08 1.56
C PRO A 266 -13.44 10.55 1.65
N PHE A 267 -13.94 9.91 0.59
CA PHE A 267 -14.15 8.47 0.51
C PHE A 267 -13.67 7.93 -0.82
N ALA A 268 -12.82 6.90 -0.79
CA ALA A 268 -12.31 6.23 -1.96
C ALA A 268 -12.82 4.80 -2.05
N ILE A 269 -13.14 4.32 -3.27
CA ILE A 269 -13.42 2.90 -3.51
C ILE A 269 -12.21 2.27 -4.20
N LYS A 270 -11.61 1.28 -3.55
CA LYS A 270 -10.39 0.57 -3.96
C LYS A 270 -10.69 -0.82 -4.47
N GLY A 271 -10.09 -1.18 -5.59
CA GLY A 271 -10.29 -2.48 -6.24
C GLY A 271 -11.07 -2.39 -7.55
N ILE A 272 -11.30 -1.16 -8.04
CA ILE A 272 -11.99 -0.92 -9.31
C ILE A 272 -11.10 -1.39 -10.46
N CYS A 273 -11.64 -2.27 -11.30
CA CYS A 273 -10.91 -2.90 -12.41
C CYS A 273 -11.60 -2.71 -13.78
N CYS A 274 -12.65 -1.89 -13.86
CA CYS A 274 -13.32 -1.55 -15.10
C CYS A 274 -13.96 -0.16 -15.04
N VAL A 275 -14.37 0.35 -16.21
CA VAL A 275 -14.98 1.67 -16.37
C VAL A 275 -16.37 1.74 -15.73
N GLU A 276 -17.17 0.68 -15.86
CA GLU A 276 -18.54 0.63 -15.38
C GLU A 276 -18.61 0.82 -13.86
N ASP A 277 -17.73 0.12 -13.13
CA ASP A 277 -17.65 0.22 -11.67
C ASP A 277 -17.10 1.60 -11.23
N ALA A 278 -16.20 2.20 -12.01
CA ALA A 278 -15.71 3.55 -11.73
C ALA A 278 -16.82 4.61 -11.88
N VAL A 279 -17.65 4.48 -12.91
CA VAL A 279 -18.84 5.33 -13.10
C VAL A 279 -19.82 5.11 -11.95
N ARG A 280 -20.07 3.86 -11.57
CA ARG A 280 -20.98 3.55 -10.47
C ARG A 280 -20.50 4.11 -9.13
N ALA A 281 -19.20 4.04 -8.85
CA ALA A 281 -18.58 4.66 -7.68
C ALA A 281 -18.80 6.18 -7.65
N ALA A 282 -18.67 6.86 -8.79
CA ALA A 282 -18.96 8.28 -8.91
C ALA A 282 -20.44 8.59 -8.65
N ASP A 283 -21.36 7.77 -9.19
CA ASP A 283 -22.81 7.98 -9.05
C ASP A 283 -23.29 7.87 -7.59
N ILE A 284 -22.63 7.07 -6.76
CA ILE A 284 -22.95 6.92 -5.33
C ILE A 284 -22.18 7.89 -4.42
N GLY A 285 -21.45 8.86 -4.99
CA GLY A 285 -20.81 9.94 -4.24
C GLY A 285 -19.42 9.62 -3.68
N ALA A 286 -18.71 8.61 -4.22
CA ALA A 286 -17.29 8.47 -3.90
C ALA A 286 -16.53 9.73 -4.36
N THR A 287 -15.51 10.14 -3.61
CA THR A 287 -14.65 11.29 -4.00
C THR A 287 -13.45 10.86 -4.85
N ALA A 288 -13.09 9.58 -4.77
CA ALA A 288 -12.02 9.00 -5.56
C ALA A 288 -12.29 7.51 -5.86
N VAL A 289 -11.71 7.03 -6.95
CA VAL A 289 -11.58 5.60 -7.24
C VAL A 289 -10.11 5.22 -7.22
N ILE A 290 -9.79 4.07 -6.62
CA ILE A 290 -8.44 3.51 -6.64
C ILE A 290 -8.45 2.29 -7.56
N LEU A 291 -7.92 2.49 -8.76
CA LEU A 291 -7.68 1.42 -9.73
C LEU A 291 -6.63 0.46 -9.16
N SER A 292 -7.05 -0.78 -8.94
CA SER A 292 -6.29 -1.74 -8.14
C SER A 292 -6.75 -3.15 -8.45
N ASN A 293 -5.81 -4.04 -8.70
CA ASN A 293 -6.02 -5.50 -8.69
C ASN A 293 -5.38 -6.14 -7.44
N HIS A 294 -5.34 -5.38 -6.35
CA HIS A 294 -4.73 -5.75 -5.08
C HIS A 294 -3.23 -6.09 -5.20
N GLY A 295 -2.53 -5.48 -6.17
CA GLY A 295 -1.14 -5.79 -6.47
C GLY A 295 -0.91 -7.20 -6.99
N GLY A 296 -1.87 -7.76 -7.75
CA GLY A 296 -1.82 -9.09 -8.37
C GLY A 296 -1.98 -10.24 -7.38
N ARG A 297 -2.75 -10.05 -6.30
CA ARG A 297 -2.86 -10.99 -5.18
C ARG A 297 -4.21 -11.69 -5.05
N GLN A 298 -5.18 -11.28 -5.86
CA GLN A 298 -6.57 -11.70 -5.76
C GLN A 298 -6.96 -12.55 -6.96
N LEU A 299 -7.38 -11.93 -8.07
CA LEU A 299 -7.68 -12.61 -9.32
C LEU A 299 -6.48 -12.49 -10.28
N ASP A 300 -5.82 -13.61 -10.58
CA ASP A 300 -4.81 -13.62 -11.64
C ASP A 300 -5.47 -13.47 -13.02
N TYR A 301 -4.73 -12.94 -14.00
CA TYR A 301 -5.22 -12.47 -15.30
C TYR A 301 -6.16 -11.25 -15.27
N ALA A 302 -6.38 -10.60 -14.12
CA ALA A 302 -6.98 -9.27 -14.08
C ALA A 302 -6.11 -8.23 -14.82
N ALA A 303 -6.76 -7.19 -15.38
CA ALA A 303 -6.10 -6.08 -16.05
C ALA A 303 -5.09 -5.38 -15.12
N SER A 304 -4.01 -4.83 -15.69
CA SER A 304 -3.11 -3.99 -14.91
C SER A 304 -3.76 -2.63 -14.67
N PRO A 305 -3.65 -2.02 -13.47
CA PRO A 305 -4.37 -0.78 -13.19
C PRO A 305 -3.94 0.38 -14.09
N ILE A 306 -2.68 0.39 -14.56
CA ILE A 306 -2.18 1.42 -15.47
C ILE A 306 -2.91 1.40 -16.82
N SER A 307 -3.32 0.23 -17.33
CA SER A 307 -4.01 0.13 -18.61
C SER A 307 -5.43 0.69 -18.57
N LEU A 308 -5.99 0.90 -17.38
CA LEU A 308 -7.36 1.37 -17.17
C LEU A 308 -7.43 2.89 -16.94
N VAL A 309 -6.31 3.56 -16.64
CA VAL A 309 -6.30 4.96 -16.16
C VAL A 309 -6.97 5.91 -17.15
N ALA A 310 -6.59 5.83 -18.43
CA ALA A 310 -7.07 6.76 -19.46
C ALA A 310 -8.57 6.60 -19.75
N GLU A 311 -9.05 5.37 -19.89
CA GLU A 311 -10.47 5.08 -20.16
C GLU A 311 -11.37 5.44 -18.96
N VAL A 312 -10.91 5.13 -17.73
CA VAL A 312 -11.64 5.49 -16.52
C VAL A 312 -11.68 7.01 -16.37
N LYS A 313 -10.55 7.71 -16.51
CA LYS A 313 -10.53 9.18 -16.41
C LYS A 313 -11.46 9.82 -17.45
N ALA A 314 -11.49 9.31 -18.68
CA ALA A 314 -12.40 9.79 -19.71
C ALA A 314 -13.89 9.61 -19.33
N ALA A 315 -14.25 8.50 -18.71
CA ALA A 315 -15.63 8.20 -18.34
C ALA A 315 -16.13 8.94 -17.07
N VAL A 316 -15.25 9.11 -16.07
CA VAL A 316 -15.64 9.76 -14.81
C VAL A 316 -15.42 11.28 -14.83
N GLY A 317 -14.53 11.79 -15.70
CA GLY A 317 -14.21 13.20 -15.79
C GLY A 317 -13.66 13.73 -14.46
N ASP A 318 -14.16 14.88 -14.02
CA ASP A 318 -13.78 15.50 -12.74
C ASP A 318 -14.73 15.16 -11.59
N ARG A 319 -15.68 14.23 -11.79
CA ARG A 319 -16.63 13.80 -10.75
C ARG A 319 -15.90 13.11 -9.58
N VAL A 320 -14.83 12.38 -9.88
CA VAL A 320 -13.98 11.69 -8.90
C VAL A 320 -12.51 11.79 -9.29
N GLU A 321 -11.62 11.78 -8.31
CA GLU A 321 -10.20 11.61 -8.56
C GLU A 321 -9.89 10.15 -8.92
N VAL A 322 -9.01 9.93 -9.91
CA VAL A 322 -8.51 8.59 -10.27
C VAL A 322 -7.16 8.39 -9.59
N ILE A 323 -7.07 7.45 -8.68
CA ILE A 323 -5.81 7.03 -8.05
C ILE A 323 -5.46 5.65 -8.59
N VAL A 324 -4.18 5.37 -8.80
CA VAL A 324 -3.73 4.07 -9.30
C VAL A 324 -2.76 3.40 -8.33
N ASP A 325 -2.96 2.11 -8.06
CA ASP A 325 -1.98 1.26 -7.37
C ASP A 325 -1.53 0.10 -8.26
N GLY A 326 -0.58 -0.71 -7.77
CA GLY A 326 -0.09 -1.87 -8.50
C GLY A 326 1.06 -1.55 -9.46
N GLY A 327 2.18 -2.25 -9.29
CA GLY A 327 3.30 -2.18 -10.25
C GLY A 327 4.23 -0.96 -10.19
N ILE A 328 3.84 0.16 -9.58
CA ILE A 328 4.69 1.36 -9.48
C ILE A 328 6.01 1.06 -8.74
N ARG A 329 7.16 1.26 -9.41
CA ARG A 329 8.51 1.05 -8.85
C ARG A 329 9.47 2.19 -9.15
N ARG A 330 9.13 3.09 -10.07
CA ARG A 330 9.96 4.22 -10.51
C ARG A 330 9.19 5.53 -10.55
N GLY A 331 9.91 6.65 -10.50
CA GLY A 331 9.35 7.99 -10.76
C GLY A 331 8.67 8.07 -12.14
N THR A 332 9.25 7.46 -13.17
CA THR A 332 8.65 7.39 -14.50
C THR A 332 7.30 6.70 -14.53
N ASP A 333 7.08 5.71 -13.65
CA ASP A 333 5.79 5.00 -13.57
C ASP A 333 4.71 5.96 -13.05
N VAL A 334 5.08 6.78 -12.05
CA VAL A 334 4.21 7.83 -11.50
C VAL A 334 3.90 8.88 -12.57
N VAL A 335 4.92 9.42 -13.24
CA VAL A 335 4.74 10.42 -14.30
C VAL A 335 3.85 9.91 -15.44
N LYS A 336 4.02 8.65 -15.85
CA LYS A 336 3.14 8.01 -16.87
C LYS A 336 1.70 7.91 -16.39
N ALA A 337 1.46 7.48 -15.16
CA ALA A 337 0.12 7.42 -14.58
C ALA A 337 -0.55 8.80 -14.54
N LEU A 338 0.18 9.84 -14.13
CA LEU A 338 -0.31 11.22 -14.12
C LEU A 338 -0.66 11.70 -15.54
N ALA A 339 0.21 11.44 -16.52
CA ALA A 339 -0.03 11.79 -17.91
C ALA A 339 -1.28 11.11 -18.51
N LEU A 340 -1.58 9.89 -18.06
CA LEU A 340 -2.81 9.17 -18.45
C LEU A 340 -4.05 9.68 -17.72
N GLY A 341 -3.91 10.54 -16.71
CA GLY A 341 -5.03 11.18 -16.00
C GLY A 341 -5.23 10.76 -14.55
N ALA A 342 -4.31 9.97 -13.97
CA ALA A 342 -4.34 9.73 -12.53
C ALA A 342 -4.00 11.01 -11.76
N ARG A 343 -4.62 11.18 -10.59
CA ARG A 343 -4.31 12.26 -9.64
C ARG A 343 -3.07 11.96 -8.81
N ALA A 344 -2.89 10.70 -8.44
CA ALA A 344 -1.75 10.21 -7.67
C ALA A 344 -1.60 8.69 -7.82
N CYS A 345 -0.45 8.18 -7.39
CA CYS A 345 -0.20 6.75 -7.27
C CYS A 345 -0.17 6.31 -5.80
N MET A 346 -0.57 5.07 -5.52
CA MET A 346 -0.28 4.42 -4.24
C MET A 346 0.77 3.32 -4.42
N VAL A 347 1.74 3.26 -3.51
CA VAL A 347 2.74 2.20 -3.46
C VAL A 347 2.51 1.33 -2.24
N GLY A 348 2.51 0.00 -2.41
CA GLY A 348 2.45 -0.98 -1.32
C GLY A 348 3.84 -1.60 -1.07
N ARG A 349 4.20 -2.59 -1.88
CA ARG A 349 5.50 -3.29 -1.77
C ARG A 349 6.73 -2.37 -1.74
N PRO A 350 6.83 -1.25 -2.51
CA PRO A 350 8.00 -0.37 -2.47
C PRO A 350 8.39 0.12 -1.07
N TYR A 351 7.43 0.64 -0.30
CA TYR A 351 7.73 1.11 1.05
C TYR A 351 7.95 -0.06 2.02
N LEU A 352 7.29 -1.20 1.80
CA LEU A 352 7.52 -2.41 2.59
C LEU A 352 8.88 -3.04 2.33
N TYR A 353 9.43 -2.92 1.13
CA TYR A 353 10.82 -3.26 0.84
C TYR A 353 11.75 -2.33 1.63
N GLY A 354 11.45 -1.04 1.69
CA GLY A 354 12.13 -0.11 2.60
C GLY A 354 12.06 -0.57 4.06
N LEU A 355 10.85 -0.86 4.55
CA LEU A 355 10.60 -1.33 5.91
C LEU A 355 11.40 -2.59 6.24
N GLY A 356 11.39 -3.58 5.35
CA GLY A 356 12.16 -4.82 5.48
C GLY A 356 13.67 -4.61 5.43
N ALA A 357 14.14 -3.68 4.58
CA ALA A 357 15.54 -3.39 4.40
C ALA A 357 16.15 -2.53 5.51
N GLY A 358 15.35 -1.79 6.29
CA GLY A 358 15.90 -0.82 7.25
C GLY A 358 14.92 -0.17 8.23
N GLY A 359 13.72 -0.73 8.44
CA GLY A 359 12.73 -0.12 9.32
C GLY A 359 12.25 1.25 8.80
N ARG A 360 12.03 2.20 9.72
CA ARG A 360 11.62 3.58 9.37
C ARG A 360 12.59 4.25 8.38
N ALA A 361 13.90 4.11 8.60
CA ALA A 361 14.92 4.71 7.74
C ALA A 361 14.84 4.16 6.30
N GLY A 362 14.49 2.88 6.15
CA GLY A 362 14.29 2.28 4.82
C GLY A 362 13.02 2.74 4.14
N VAL A 363 11.92 2.97 4.88
CA VAL A 363 10.70 3.60 4.33
C VAL A 363 11.01 5.02 3.85
N ALA A 364 11.70 5.82 4.68
CA ALA A 364 12.14 7.16 4.31
C ALA A 364 13.05 7.14 3.07
N ARG A 365 13.96 6.16 2.97
CA ARG A 365 14.79 5.96 1.78
C ARG A 365 13.97 5.65 0.52
N ALA A 366 12.95 4.80 0.62
CA ALA A 366 12.07 4.49 -0.51
C ALA A 366 11.33 5.74 -1.01
N LEU A 367 10.77 6.54 -0.09
CA LEU A 367 10.08 7.79 -0.39
C LEU A 367 11.04 8.83 -1.01
N ALA A 368 12.23 9.00 -0.44
CA ALA A 368 13.24 9.92 -0.96
C ALA A 368 13.72 9.54 -2.36
N LEU A 369 13.88 8.23 -2.64
CA LEU A 369 14.23 7.74 -3.97
C LEU A 369 13.12 8.07 -4.97
N LEU A 370 11.86 7.75 -4.66
CA LEU A 370 10.74 8.05 -5.56
C LEU A 370 10.59 9.55 -5.81
N ARG A 371 10.71 10.38 -4.77
CA ARG A 371 10.70 11.84 -4.91
C ARG A 371 11.77 12.34 -5.87
N ALA A 372 13.03 11.93 -5.65
CA ALA A 372 14.16 12.35 -6.47
C ALA A 372 14.06 11.83 -7.91
N GLU A 373 13.45 10.65 -8.13
CA GLU A 373 13.12 10.18 -9.47
C GLU A 373 12.04 11.06 -10.11
N ILE A 374 10.93 11.35 -9.43
CA ILE A 374 9.83 12.19 -9.95
C ILE A 374 10.34 13.59 -10.31
N GLU A 375 11.06 14.27 -9.43
CA GLU A 375 11.58 15.63 -9.68
C GLU A 375 12.50 15.65 -10.91
N ARG A 376 13.39 14.65 -11.03
CA ARG A 376 14.27 14.52 -12.19
C ARG A 376 13.49 14.19 -13.46
N ASP A 377 12.51 13.30 -13.39
CA ASP A 377 11.73 12.87 -14.53
C ASP A 377 10.83 14.02 -15.03
N MET A 378 10.27 14.83 -14.13
CA MET A 378 9.56 16.08 -14.45
C MET A 378 10.49 17.09 -15.15
N ALA A 379 11.68 17.33 -14.60
CA ALA A 379 12.66 18.22 -15.22
C ALA A 379 13.05 17.75 -16.63
N LEU A 380 13.30 16.45 -16.81
CA LEU A 380 13.65 15.86 -18.11
C LEU A 380 12.47 15.85 -19.08
N LEU A 381 11.24 15.77 -18.58
CA LEU A 381 10.03 15.86 -19.39
C LEU A 381 9.74 17.30 -19.86
N GLY A 382 10.35 18.30 -19.19
CA GLY A 382 10.13 19.72 -19.47
C GLY A 382 8.92 20.29 -18.73
N VAL A 383 8.66 19.83 -17.50
CA VAL A 383 7.58 20.32 -16.63
C VAL A 383 8.12 20.67 -15.24
N THR A 384 7.55 21.71 -14.64
CA THR A 384 7.92 22.20 -13.30
C THR A 384 6.86 21.95 -12.25
N ARG A 385 5.62 21.65 -12.65
CA ARG A 385 4.49 21.36 -11.75
C ARG A 385 3.71 20.16 -12.27
N VAL A 386 3.14 19.34 -11.39
CA VAL A 386 2.45 18.11 -11.82
C VAL A 386 1.18 18.41 -12.62
N GLU A 387 0.55 19.56 -12.40
CA GLU A 387 -0.65 20.01 -13.12
C GLU A 387 -0.38 20.25 -14.63
N GLN A 388 0.89 20.39 -15.02
CA GLN A 388 1.28 20.52 -16.43
C GLN A 388 1.33 19.17 -17.13
N ILE A 389 1.41 18.06 -16.40
CA ILE A 389 1.49 16.71 -16.95
C ILE A 389 0.10 16.30 -17.45
N ASN A 390 0.02 15.96 -18.73
CA ASN A 390 -1.21 15.57 -19.41
C ASN A 390 -0.93 14.56 -20.54
N ALA A 391 -1.96 14.16 -21.27
CA ALA A 391 -1.89 13.13 -22.30
C ALA A 391 -0.91 13.44 -23.45
N GLU A 392 -0.49 14.70 -23.65
CA GLU A 392 0.50 15.04 -24.68
C GLU A 392 1.92 14.53 -24.33
N TYR A 393 2.18 14.26 -23.06
CA TYR A 393 3.47 13.81 -22.56
C TYR A 393 3.63 12.30 -22.57
N VAL A 394 2.61 11.55 -22.98
CA VAL A 394 2.63 10.09 -23.01
C VAL A 394 2.06 9.57 -24.31
N ARG A 395 2.67 8.51 -24.84
CA ARG A 395 2.18 7.79 -26.02
C ARG A 395 2.16 6.30 -25.75
N GLU A 396 1.01 5.67 -25.93
CA GLU A 396 0.90 4.23 -25.93
C GLU A 396 1.55 3.63 -27.18
N ARG A 397 2.41 2.64 -26.97
CA ARG A 397 3.07 1.86 -28.02
C ARG A 397 2.05 0.87 -28.56
N ARG A 398 1.58 1.14 -29.78
CA ARG A 398 0.70 0.25 -30.54
C ARG A 398 1.44 -0.97 -31.08
#